data_AF-A0A1A8PHV9-F1
#
_entry.id   AF-A0A1A8PHV9-F1
#
_cell.length_a   1.000
_cell.length_b   1.000
_cell.length_c   1.000
_cell.angle_alpha   90.00
_cell.angle_beta   90.00
_cell.angle_gamma   90.00
#
_symmetry.space_group_name_H-M   'P 1'
#
loop_
_entity.id
_entity.type
_entity.pdbx_description
1 polymer ?
#
loop_
_entity_poly.entity_id
_entity_poly.type
_entity_poly.pdbx_seq_one_letter_code
_entity_poly.pdbx_strand_id
1 'polypeptide(L)'
;VLAHLSNLSRKMQKTNVTMAALHEALQSTKTVLLTYKRKPGPMLQSFGNKMTFEGRELSGDGRSFQSSHPNLIDDLVANMENRFGHVKGGVLHATNIADFGFWPDKLNMADFGDAAVDILVGHFKPVLEDAGVQVDKVADDWTILRSKVYQQPDWLEFINKVTWCELNRRYSDECPNILQLVDLLLTLPASTAECERGFNHMKMIKSDWRSSLS
;
A
#
# COMPACT_ATOMS: atom_id res chain seq x y z
N VAL A 1 -18.48 -9.38 3.42
CA VAL A 1 -17.71 -9.25 2.16
C VAL A 1 -17.46 -7.78 1.81
N LEU A 2 -18.51 -6.98 1.56
CA LEU A 2 -18.36 -5.57 1.11
C LEU A 2 -17.64 -4.62 2.08
N ALA A 3 -17.71 -4.87 3.40
CA ALA A 3 -17.07 -4.00 4.40
C ALA A 3 -15.54 -3.94 4.25
N HIS A 4 -14.86 -5.07 3.97
CA HIS A 4 -13.41 -5.07 3.81
C HIS A 4 -12.97 -4.43 2.49
N LEU A 5 -13.73 -4.64 1.41
CA LEU A 5 -13.49 -3.94 0.14
C LEU A 5 -13.73 -2.42 0.27
N SER A 6 -14.73 -2.01 1.05
CA SER A 6 -14.97 -0.59 1.37
C SER A 6 -13.84 0.00 2.21
N ASN A 7 -13.31 -0.74 3.18
CA ASN A 7 -12.16 -0.30 3.98
C ASN A 7 -10.88 -0.20 3.15
N LEU A 8 -10.63 -1.16 2.26
CA LEU A 8 -9.54 -1.11 1.29
C LEU A 8 -9.67 0.14 0.42
N SER A 9 -10.83 0.35 -0.20
CA SER A 9 -11.11 1.54 -1.02
C SER A 9 -10.83 2.84 -0.26
N ARG A 10 -11.30 2.95 1.00
CA ARG A 10 -11.02 4.11 1.85
C ARG A 10 -9.53 4.28 2.15
N LYS A 11 -8.77 3.20 2.37
CA LYS A 11 -7.31 3.27 2.55
C LYS A 11 -6.63 3.75 1.26
N MET A 12 -7.06 3.26 0.09
CA MET A 12 -6.56 3.69 -1.24
C MET A 12 -6.89 5.15 -1.61
N GLN A 13 -7.86 5.76 -0.93
CA GLN A 13 -8.26 7.16 -1.15
C GLN A 13 -7.53 8.14 -0.23
N LYS A 14 -6.71 7.68 0.73
CA LYS A 14 -5.92 8.59 1.56
C LYS A 14 -4.75 9.16 0.76
N THR A 15 -4.41 10.42 0.99
CA THR A 15 -3.35 11.16 0.28
C THR A 15 -1.94 10.76 0.69
N ASN A 16 -1.77 10.10 1.84
CA ASN A 16 -0.45 9.85 2.45
C ASN A 16 -0.18 8.35 2.61
N VAL A 17 -0.58 7.55 1.62
CA VAL A 17 -0.37 6.09 1.67
C VAL A 17 0.81 5.74 0.80
N THR A 18 1.78 5.03 1.36
CA THR A 18 2.91 4.48 0.61
C THR A 18 2.45 3.29 -0.24
N MET A 19 3.19 3.01 -1.31
CA MET A 19 2.93 1.83 -2.15
C MET A 19 3.03 0.52 -1.35
N ALA A 20 3.93 0.48 -0.37
CA ALA A 20 4.06 -0.60 0.61
C ALA A 20 2.78 -0.82 1.44
N ALA A 21 2.25 0.25 2.06
CA ALA A 21 1.03 0.20 2.87
C ALA A 21 -0.23 -0.15 2.04
N LEU A 22 -0.23 0.22 0.76
CA LEU A 22 -1.25 -0.22 -0.21
C LEU A 22 -1.17 -1.71 -0.46
N HIS A 23 0.03 -2.23 -0.75
CA HIS A 23 0.26 -3.64 -1.01
C HIS A 23 -0.19 -4.51 0.17
N GLU A 24 0.17 -4.12 1.38
CA GLU A 24 -0.23 -4.81 2.61
C GLU A 24 -1.76 -4.82 2.79
N ALA A 25 -2.43 -3.69 2.51
CA ALA A 25 -3.88 -3.58 2.58
C ALA A 25 -4.58 -4.53 1.58
N LEU A 26 -4.01 -4.65 0.38
CA LEU A 26 -4.49 -5.57 -0.66
C LEU A 26 -4.34 -7.03 -0.21
N GLN A 27 -3.16 -7.43 0.30
CA GLN A 27 -2.94 -8.80 0.78
C GLN A 27 -3.84 -9.14 1.97
N SER A 28 -3.96 -8.24 2.93
CA SER A 28 -4.82 -8.42 4.10
C SER A 28 -6.29 -8.61 3.69
N THR A 29 -6.77 -7.79 2.76
CA THR A 29 -8.14 -7.88 2.23
C THR A 29 -8.37 -9.20 1.50
N LYS A 30 -7.41 -9.63 0.66
CA LYS A 30 -7.46 -10.92 -0.02
C LYS A 30 -7.56 -12.08 0.97
N THR A 31 -6.71 -12.09 2.00
CA THR A 31 -6.70 -13.13 3.03
C THR A 31 -8.06 -13.23 3.72
N VAL A 32 -8.64 -12.09 4.13
CA VAL A 32 -9.97 -12.06 4.75
C VAL A 32 -11.06 -12.56 3.81
N LEU A 33 -11.06 -12.17 2.53
CA LEU A 33 -12.03 -12.67 1.55
C LEU A 33 -11.96 -14.19 1.42
N LEU A 34 -10.75 -14.77 1.36
CA LEU A 34 -10.56 -16.22 1.31
C LEU A 34 -11.06 -16.92 2.58
N THR A 35 -10.93 -16.30 3.76
CA THR A 35 -11.53 -16.86 4.98
C THR A 35 -13.05 -16.94 4.92
N TYR A 36 -13.71 -16.04 4.17
CA TYR A 36 -15.15 -16.06 4.02
C TYR A 36 -15.70 -17.27 3.26
N LYS A 37 -14.85 -17.98 2.50
CA LYS A 37 -15.23 -19.28 1.94
C LYS A 37 -15.49 -20.34 3.01
N ARG A 38 -14.72 -20.29 4.11
CA ARG A 38 -14.75 -21.30 5.17
C ARG A 38 -15.63 -20.87 6.34
N LYS A 39 -15.65 -19.58 6.65
CA LYS A 39 -16.37 -19.02 7.79
C LYS A 39 -17.24 -17.85 7.34
N PRO A 40 -18.56 -17.86 7.60
CA PRO A 40 -19.42 -16.74 7.24
C PRO A 40 -18.93 -15.42 7.85
N GLY A 41 -19.08 -14.30 7.14
CA GLY A 41 -18.70 -13.00 7.69
C GLY A 41 -19.60 -12.57 8.86
N PRO A 42 -19.21 -11.55 9.66
CA PRO A 42 -19.93 -11.15 10.87
C PRO A 42 -21.41 -10.85 10.64
N MET A 43 -21.73 -10.24 9.50
CA MET A 43 -23.11 -9.91 9.11
C MET A 43 -23.93 -11.15 8.69
N LEU A 44 -23.27 -12.16 8.12
CA LEU A 44 -23.95 -13.43 7.79
C LEU A 44 -24.11 -14.31 9.03
N GLN A 45 -23.16 -14.24 9.97
CA GLN A 45 -23.25 -14.90 11.28
C GLN A 45 -24.37 -14.29 12.14
N SER A 46 -24.50 -12.96 12.17
CA SER A 46 -25.56 -12.27 12.91
C SER A 46 -26.97 -12.51 12.35
N PHE A 47 -27.01 -13.03 11.12
CA PHE A 47 -28.22 -13.43 10.43
C PHE A 47 -28.73 -14.81 10.89
N GLY A 48 -27.85 -15.76 11.22
CA GLY A 48 -28.22 -17.06 11.79
C GLY A 48 -29.38 -17.75 11.05
N ASN A 49 -30.41 -18.17 11.81
CA ASN A 49 -31.67 -18.74 11.31
C ASN A 49 -32.82 -17.71 11.28
N LYS A 50 -32.52 -16.40 11.24
CA LYS A 50 -33.59 -15.40 11.20
C LYS A 50 -34.33 -15.51 9.88
N MET A 51 -35.66 -15.60 9.98
CA MET A 51 -36.55 -15.64 8.81
C MET A 51 -36.97 -14.22 8.38
N THR A 52 -36.46 -13.19 9.05
CA THR A 52 -36.80 -11.79 8.78
C THR A 52 -35.55 -10.92 8.69
N PHE A 53 -35.56 -9.99 7.73
CA PHE A 53 -34.53 -8.96 7.55
C PHE A 53 -35.19 -7.62 7.26
N GLU A 54 -34.83 -6.58 8.02
CA GLU A 54 -35.37 -5.22 7.85
C GLU A 54 -36.92 -5.21 7.75
N GLY A 55 -37.58 -6.04 8.58
CA GLY A 55 -39.04 -6.16 8.61
C GLY A 55 -39.68 -6.96 7.47
N ARG A 56 -38.89 -7.57 6.57
CA ARG A 56 -39.39 -8.44 5.49
C ARG A 56 -39.12 -9.91 5.80
N GLU A 57 -40.11 -10.76 5.58
CA GLU A 57 -39.92 -12.22 5.62
C GLU A 57 -39.10 -12.68 4.42
N LEU A 58 -38.18 -13.60 4.68
CA LEU A 58 -37.30 -14.17 3.68
C LEU A 58 -38.00 -15.35 3.02
N SER A 59 -38.08 -15.31 1.69
CA SER A 59 -38.53 -16.43 0.87
C SER A 59 -37.33 -17.02 0.14
N GLY A 60 -36.94 -18.24 0.51
CA GLY A 60 -35.82 -18.95 -0.12
C GLY A 60 -35.18 -19.99 0.79
N ASP A 61 -34.62 -21.04 0.20
CA ASP A 61 -33.97 -22.15 0.91
C ASP A 61 -32.45 -21.94 1.12
N GLY A 62 -31.91 -20.78 0.70
CA GLY A 62 -30.50 -20.43 0.81
C GLY A 62 -29.54 -21.23 -0.07
N ARG A 63 -30.01 -22.23 -0.83
CA ARG A 63 -29.15 -23.14 -1.62
C ARG A 63 -28.42 -22.40 -2.74
N SER A 64 -29.12 -21.51 -3.44
CA SER A 64 -28.53 -20.66 -4.48
C SER A 64 -27.41 -19.76 -3.96
N PHE A 65 -27.57 -19.21 -2.74
CA PHE A 65 -26.53 -18.42 -2.10
C PHE A 65 -25.33 -19.30 -1.72
N GLN A 66 -25.55 -20.47 -1.11
CA GLN A 66 -24.47 -21.39 -0.75
C GLN A 66 -23.66 -21.88 -1.95
N SER A 67 -24.31 -22.12 -3.10
CA SER A 67 -23.63 -22.55 -4.33
C SER A 67 -22.90 -21.42 -5.06
N SER A 68 -23.41 -20.19 -5.02
CA SER A 68 -22.81 -19.03 -5.72
C SER A 68 -21.78 -18.28 -4.89
N HIS A 69 -21.85 -18.35 -3.56
CA HIS A 69 -21.00 -17.59 -2.65
C HIS A 69 -19.49 -17.89 -2.82
N PRO A 70 -19.03 -19.15 -2.93
CA PRO A 70 -17.61 -19.43 -3.18
C PRO A 70 -17.12 -18.84 -4.51
N ASN A 71 -17.93 -18.92 -5.57
CA ASN A 71 -17.60 -18.40 -6.90
C ASN A 71 -17.52 -16.87 -6.89
N LEU A 72 -18.44 -16.20 -6.20
CA LEU A 72 -18.37 -14.75 -5.99
C LEU A 72 -17.05 -14.33 -5.33
N ILE A 73 -16.60 -15.08 -4.31
CA ILE A 73 -15.33 -14.80 -3.64
C ILE A 73 -14.15 -15.03 -4.59
N ASP A 74 -14.17 -16.09 -5.39
CA ASP A 74 -13.14 -16.34 -6.41
C ASP A 74 -13.07 -15.22 -7.44
N ASP A 75 -14.21 -14.78 -7.96
CA ASP A 75 -14.27 -13.69 -8.94
C ASP A 75 -13.74 -12.38 -8.34
N LEU A 76 -14.06 -12.09 -7.08
CA LEU A 76 -13.54 -10.91 -6.39
C LEU A 76 -12.02 -10.98 -6.21
N VAL A 77 -11.49 -12.13 -5.79
CA VAL A 77 -10.04 -12.34 -5.63
C VAL A 77 -9.34 -12.27 -6.98
N ALA A 78 -9.86 -12.93 -8.01
CA ALA A 78 -9.31 -12.91 -9.36
C ALA A 78 -9.29 -11.49 -9.93
N ASN A 79 -10.34 -10.70 -9.72
CA ASN A 79 -10.36 -9.29 -10.12
C ASN A 79 -9.31 -8.45 -9.38
N MET A 80 -9.13 -8.67 -8.08
CA MET A 80 -8.07 -8.02 -7.31
C MET A 80 -6.67 -8.42 -7.82
N GLU A 81 -6.46 -9.68 -8.16
CA GLU A 81 -5.18 -10.16 -8.70
C GLU A 81 -4.93 -9.73 -10.14
N ASN A 82 -5.97 -9.59 -10.96
CA ASN A 82 -5.80 -9.04 -12.30
C ASN A 82 -5.39 -7.56 -12.22
N ARG A 83 -6.08 -6.77 -11.38
CA ARG A 83 -5.82 -5.33 -11.22
C ARG A 83 -4.53 -5.02 -10.48
N PHE A 84 -4.19 -5.82 -9.47
CA PHE A 84 -3.09 -5.54 -8.55
C PHE A 84 -2.07 -6.69 -8.41
N GLY A 85 -2.14 -7.72 -9.24
CA GLY A 85 -1.23 -8.88 -9.16
C GLY A 85 0.21 -8.52 -9.48
N HIS A 86 0.42 -7.56 -10.38
CA HIS A 86 1.73 -6.97 -10.66
C HIS A 86 2.35 -6.28 -9.43
N VAL A 87 1.53 -5.90 -8.43
CA VAL A 87 1.97 -5.28 -7.18
C VAL A 87 2.70 -6.27 -6.27
N LYS A 88 2.65 -7.57 -6.55
CA LYS A 88 3.38 -8.62 -5.82
C LYS A 88 4.83 -8.80 -6.28
N GLY A 89 5.21 -8.22 -7.41
CA GLY A 89 6.55 -8.39 -7.99
C GLY A 89 7.60 -7.46 -7.37
N GLY A 90 8.76 -8.05 -7.07
CA GLY A 90 10.06 -7.44 -6.72
C GLY A 90 10.07 -5.96 -6.32
N VAL A 91 9.89 -5.06 -7.28
CA VAL A 91 10.00 -3.60 -7.12
C VAL A 91 9.03 -3.05 -6.08
N LEU A 92 7.75 -3.45 -6.10
CA LEU A 92 6.77 -2.88 -5.18
C LEU A 92 6.96 -3.38 -3.75
N HIS A 93 7.31 -4.65 -3.57
CA HIS A 93 7.71 -5.16 -2.26
C HIS A 93 9.01 -4.49 -1.78
N ALA A 94 9.94 -4.21 -2.69
CA ALA A 94 11.17 -3.52 -2.36
C ALA A 94 10.94 -2.09 -1.85
N THR A 95 9.83 -1.43 -2.22
CA THR A 95 9.48 -0.11 -1.67
C THR A 95 9.22 -0.08 -0.16
N ASN A 96 9.06 -1.24 0.48
CA ASN A 96 8.88 -1.35 1.93
C ASN A 96 10.03 -0.70 2.72
N ILE A 97 11.23 -0.56 2.14
CA ILE A 97 12.35 0.13 2.80
C ILE A 97 12.02 1.59 3.15
N ALA A 98 11.12 2.22 2.39
CA ALA A 98 10.68 3.61 2.60
C ALA A 98 9.57 3.74 3.66
N ASP A 99 9.11 2.66 4.26
CA ASP A 99 8.07 2.69 5.30
C ASP A 99 8.60 2.08 6.59
N PHE A 100 8.80 2.93 7.60
CA PHE A 100 9.37 2.53 8.90
C PHE A 100 8.55 1.46 9.62
N GLY A 101 7.27 1.28 9.27
CA GLY A 101 6.45 0.19 9.81
C GLY A 101 6.91 -1.21 9.38
N PHE A 102 7.71 -1.32 8.32
CA PHE A 102 8.27 -2.59 7.84
C PHE A 102 9.70 -2.84 8.32
N TRP A 103 10.30 -1.90 9.06
CA TRP A 103 11.66 -2.07 9.56
C TRP A 103 11.68 -3.12 10.69
N PRO A 104 12.51 -4.17 10.58
CA PRO A 104 12.53 -5.24 11.56
C PRO A 104 13.18 -4.81 12.88
N ASP A 105 12.94 -5.59 13.92
CA ASP A 105 13.66 -5.47 15.19
C ASP A 105 15.17 -5.67 15.01
N LYS A 106 15.95 -5.17 15.98
CA LYS A 106 17.42 -5.26 15.99
C LYS A 106 17.99 -6.67 15.81
N LEU A 107 17.22 -7.71 16.14
CA LEU A 107 17.63 -9.11 15.98
C LEU A 107 17.67 -9.56 14.51
N ASN A 108 16.90 -8.93 13.62
CA ASN A 108 16.75 -9.32 12.21
C ASN A 108 17.17 -8.19 11.25
N MET A 109 18.02 -7.26 11.71
CA MET A 109 18.36 -6.04 10.95
C MET A 109 19.52 -6.20 9.96
N ALA A 110 20.32 -7.27 10.06
CA ALA A 110 21.64 -7.38 9.42
C ALA A 110 21.61 -7.27 7.90
N ASP A 111 20.57 -7.82 7.27
CA ASP A 111 20.44 -7.86 5.80
C ASP A 111 19.13 -7.21 5.33
N PHE A 112 18.46 -6.47 6.23
CA PHE A 112 17.20 -5.81 5.90
C PHE A 112 17.40 -4.78 4.78
N GLY A 113 16.62 -4.94 3.71
CA GLY A 113 16.54 -3.99 2.61
C GLY A 113 17.62 -4.13 1.55
N ASP A 114 18.64 -4.98 1.72
CA ASP A 114 19.78 -5.04 0.79
C ASP A 114 19.33 -5.49 -0.61
N ALA A 115 18.63 -6.63 -0.69
CA ALA A 115 18.04 -7.10 -1.95
C ALA A 115 16.96 -6.13 -2.49
N ALA A 116 16.29 -5.38 -1.61
CA ALA A 116 15.28 -4.41 -2.03
C ALA A 116 15.96 -3.20 -2.71
N VAL A 117 17.06 -2.70 -2.14
CA VAL A 117 17.87 -1.63 -2.73
C VAL A 117 18.37 -2.05 -4.12
N ASP A 118 18.90 -3.27 -4.28
CA ASP A 118 19.36 -3.77 -5.58
C ASP A 118 18.24 -3.78 -6.63
N ILE A 119 17.05 -4.27 -6.25
CA ILE A 119 15.88 -4.31 -7.13
C ILE A 119 15.46 -2.89 -7.55
N LEU A 120 15.41 -1.96 -6.59
CA LEU A 120 14.95 -0.59 -6.82
C LEU A 120 15.94 0.21 -7.64
N VAL A 121 17.23 0.08 -7.32
CA VAL A 121 18.33 0.64 -8.09
C VAL A 121 18.27 0.12 -9.52
N GLY A 122 18.15 -1.19 -9.73
CA GLY A 122 18.06 -1.77 -11.06
C GLY A 122 16.85 -1.27 -11.84
N HIS A 123 15.71 -1.10 -11.18
CA HIS A 123 14.47 -0.65 -11.81
C HIS A 123 14.49 0.85 -12.16
N PHE A 124 14.97 1.70 -11.26
CA PHE A 124 14.95 3.15 -11.42
C PHE A 124 16.27 3.72 -11.94
N LYS A 125 17.24 2.87 -12.31
CA LYS A 125 18.59 3.27 -12.75
C LYS A 125 18.60 4.47 -13.71
N PRO A 126 17.82 4.50 -14.81
CA PRO A 126 17.87 5.61 -15.75
C PRO A 126 17.45 6.95 -15.13
N VAL A 127 16.47 6.93 -14.23
CA VAL A 127 15.95 8.12 -13.54
C VAL A 127 16.93 8.60 -12.47
N LEU A 128 17.55 7.65 -11.75
CA LEU A 128 18.55 7.95 -10.72
C LEU A 128 19.81 8.58 -11.33
N GLU A 129 20.31 8.03 -12.45
CA GLU A 129 21.48 8.57 -13.15
C GLU A 129 21.22 9.97 -13.71
N ASP A 130 20.02 10.21 -14.28
CA ASP A 130 19.62 11.55 -14.76
C ASP A 130 19.56 12.59 -13.63
N ALA A 131 19.14 12.17 -12.43
CA ALA A 131 19.14 13.00 -11.22
C ALA A 131 20.54 13.20 -10.59
N GLY A 132 21.59 12.59 -11.14
CA GLY A 132 22.96 12.68 -10.62
C GLY A 132 23.27 11.79 -9.41
N VAL A 133 22.43 10.77 -9.16
CA VAL A 133 22.67 9.78 -8.10
C VAL A 133 23.82 8.85 -8.49
N GLN A 134 24.76 8.65 -7.58
CA GLN A 134 25.84 7.66 -7.74
C GLN A 134 25.32 6.28 -7.37
N VAL A 135 24.79 5.58 -8.37
CA VAL A 135 24.09 4.30 -8.23
C VAL A 135 24.95 3.23 -7.55
N ASP A 136 26.25 3.21 -7.81
CA ASP A 136 27.24 2.32 -7.21
C ASP A 136 27.40 2.50 -5.70
N LYS A 137 27.07 3.69 -5.17
CA LYS A 137 27.18 4.03 -3.74
C LYS A 137 25.91 3.79 -2.95
N VAL A 138 24.78 3.54 -3.61
CA VAL A 138 23.47 3.43 -2.93
C VAL A 138 23.44 2.29 -1.91
N ALA A 139 24.09 1.15 -2.20
CA ALA A 139 24.16 0.02 -1.28
C ALA A 139 24.98 0.32 -0.01
N ASP A 140 26.12 1.00 -0.17
CA ASP A 140 26.96 1.43 0.95
C ASP A 140 26.24 2.49 1.79
N ASP A 141 25.63 3.48 1.13
CA ASP A 141 24.82 4.54 1.73
C ASP A 141 23.66 3.93 2.55
N TRP A 142 22.97 2.91 2.02
CA TRP A 142 21.92 2.18 2.73
C TRP A 142 22.44 1.52 4.00
N THR A 143 23.57 0.83 3.91
CA THR A 143 24.20 0.16 5.06
C THR A 143 24.54 1.17 6.17
N ILE A 144 25.11 2.32 5.79
CA ILE A 144 25.46 3.42 6.71
C ILE A 144 24.20 4.01 7.36
N LEU A 145 23.20 4.37 6.56
CA LEU A 145 21.93 4.92 7.05
C LEU A 145 21.24 3.97 8.03
N ARG A 146 21.08 2.71 7.62
CA ARG A 146 20.46 1.66 8.43
C ARG A 146 21.18 1.51 9.76
N SER A 147 22.51 1.41 9.75
CA SER A 147 23.31 1.32 10.98
C SER A 147 23.06 2.52 11.92
N LYS A 148 23.05 3.75 11.39
CA LYS A 148 22.81 4.97 12.19
C LYS A 148 21.39 5.03 12.78
N VAL A 149 20.39 4.57 12.04
CA VAL A 149 18.99 4.49 12.49
C VAL A 149 18.87 3.47 13.63
N TYR A 150 19.45 2.27 13.48
CA TYR A 150 19.39 1.24 14.54
C TYR A 150 20.21 1.57 15.79
N GLN A 151 21.23 2.42 15.65
CA GLN A 151 22.05 2.91 16.76
C GLN A 151 21.39 4.04 17.57
N GLN A 152 20.20 4.52 17.19
CA GLN A 152 19.52 5.54 18.00
C GLN A 152 19.19 5.01 19.41
N PRO A 153 19.37 5.85 20.45
CA PRO A 153 18.84 5.57 21.78
C PRO A 153 17.34 5.35 21.70
N ASP A 154 16.82 4.40 22.49
CA ASP A 154 15.40 4.07 22.51
C ASP A 154 14.82 3.85 21.10
N TRP A 155 15.55 3.08 20.28
CA TRP A 155 15.25 2.80 18.87
C TRP A 155 13.77 2.59 18.57
N LEU A 156 13.06 1.83 19.41
CA LEU A 156 11.64 1.55 19.19
C LEU A 156 10.78 2.82 19.29
N GLU A 157 11.07 3.72 20.22
CA GLU A 157 10.38 5.01 20.28
C GLU A 157 10.80 5.91 19.12
N PHE A 158 12.08 5.90 18.76
CA PHE A 158 12.61 6.66 17.64
C PHE A 158 11.96 6.28 16.31
N ILE A 159 11.97 4.99 15.94
CA ILE A 159 11.51 4.51 14.64
C ILE A 159 10.01 4.73 14.43
N ASN A 160 9.22 4.72 15.52
CA ASN A 160 7.79 4.97 15.49
C ASN A 160 7.42 6.45 15.30
N LYS A 161 8.36 7.38 15.50
CA LYS A 161 8.12 8.84 15.44
C LYS A 161 8.88 9.52 14.31
N VAL A 162 10.02 8.97 13.91
CA VAL A 162 10.90 9.59 12.92
C VAL A 162 10.24 9.70 11.56
N THR A 163 10.59 10.76 10.83
CA THR A 163 10.18 10.98 9.44
C THR A 163 11.37 10.96 8.49
N TRP A 164 11.11 10.65 7.21
CA TRP A 164 12.16 10.73 6.18
C TRP A 164 12.72 12.14 6.01
N CYS A 165 11.92 13.18 6.23
CA CYS A 165 12.40 14.56 6.24
C CYS A 165 13.48 14.80 7.32
N GLU A 166 13.30 14.22 8.50
CA GLU A 166 14.28 14.33 9.59
C GLU A 166 15.55 13.54 9.30
N LEU A 167 15.43 12.32 8.76
CA LEU A 167 16.59 11.53 8.34
C LEU A 167 17.36 12.21 7.21
N ASN A 168 16.65 12.75 6.21
CA ASN A 168 17.24 13.45 5.08
C ASN A 168 18.05 14.66 5.58
N ARG A 169 17.46 15.50 6.44
CA ARG A 169 18.16 16.64 7.05
C ARG A 169 19.37 16.26 7.90
N ARG A 170 19.37 15.07 8.52
CA ARG A 170 20.43 14.65 9.44
C ARG A 170 21.58 13.96 8.72
N TYR A 171 21.32 13.27 7.62
CA TYR A 171 22.27 12.38 6.96
C TYR A 171 22.50 12.68 5.47
N SER A 172 21.96 13.79 4.95
CA SER A 172 22.15 14.22 3.54
C SER A 172 23.61 14.27 3.12
N ASP A 173 24.50 14.68 4.03
CA ASP A 173 25.92 14.85 3.72
C ASP A 173 26.68 13.51 3.73
N GLU A 174 26.14 12.49 4.42
CA GLU A 174 26.80 11.20 4.62
C GLU A 174 26.28 10.12 3.68
N CYS A 175 24.98 10.10 3.39
CA CYS A 175 24.36 9.09 2.53
C CYS A 175 23.32 9.71 1.56
N PRO A 176 23.73 10.63 0.68
CA PRO A 176 22.82 11.35 -0.22
C PRO A 176 22.11 10.46 -1.25
N ASN A 177 22.75 9.36 -1.70
CA ASN A 177 22.25 8.59 -2.84
C ASN A 177 21.04 7.74 -2.46
N ILE A 178 21.09 7.11 -1.28
CA ILE A 178 19.95 6.37 -0.74
C ILE A 178 18.79 7.29 -0.38
N LEU A 179 19.07 8.49 0.12
CA LEU A 179 18.02 9.46 0.46
C LEU A 179 17.28 9.95 -0.79
N GLN A 180 17.98 10.16 -1.90
CA GLN A 180 17.34 10.46 -3.19
C GLN A 180 16.50 9.30 -3.73
N LEU A 181 16.97 8.05 -3.57
CA LEU A 181 16.16 6.89 -3.91
C LEU A 181 14.87 6.85 -3.08
N VAL A 182 14.96 7.11 -1.77
CA VAL A 182 13.78 7.12 -0.90
C VAL A 182 12.85 8.28 -1.24
N ASP A 183 13.36 9.47 -1.53
CA ASP A 183 12.56 10.60 -1.99
C ASP A 183 11.79 10.24 -3.27
N LEU A 184 12.45 9.60 -4.25
CA LEU A 184 11.77 9.07 -5.44
C LEU A 184 10.62 8.13 -5.04
N LEU A 185 10.85 7.16 -4.15
CA LEU A 185 9.80 6.24 -3.71
C LEU A 185 8.61 6.94 -3.05
N LEU A 186 8.86 7.97 -2.25
CA LEU A 186 7.83 8.74 -1.55
C LEU A 186 7.03 9.66 -2.49
N THR A 187 7.58 10.00 -3.66
CA THR A 187 6.86 10.74 -4.71
C THR A 187 5.96 9.87 -5.59
N LEU A 188 6.11 8.54 -5.53
CA LEU A 188 5.27 7.64 -6.32
C LEU A 188 3.84 7.61 -5.76
N PRO A 189 2.83 7.99 -6.55
CA PRO A 189 1.45 7.95 -6.08
C PRO A 189 1.04 6.49 -5.86
N ALA A 190 0.59 6.16 -4.65
CA ALA A 190 0.06 4.83 -4.35
C ALA A 190 -1.28 4.55 -5.04
N SER A 191 -1.97 5.56 -5.56
CA SER A 191 -3.30 5.38 -6.15
C SER A 191 -3.59 6.44 -7.20
N THR A 192 -4.24 6.02 -8.30
CA THR A 192 -4.79 6.93 -9.31
C THR A 192 -5.90 7.82 -8.76
N ALA A 193 -6.42 7.53 -7.56
CA ALA A 193 -7.43 8.36 -6.90
C ALA A 193 -6.96 9.81 -6.70
N GLU A 194 -5.66 10.05 -6.54
CA GLU A 194 -5.10 11.40 -6.47
C GLU A 194 -5.21 12.12 -7.83
N CYS A 195 -4.88 11.42 -8.92
CA CYS A 195 -5.09 11.91 -10.28
C CYS A 195 -6.58 12.16 -10.56
N GLU A 196 -7.47 11.26 -10.14
CA GLU A 196 -8.93 11.39 -10.30
C GLU A 196 -9.50 12.60 -9.57
N ARG A 197 -8.97 12.94 -8.38
CA ARG A 197 -9.32 14.19 -7.67
C ARG A 197 -8.92 15.43 -8.47
N GLY A 198 -7.69 15.45 -8.98
CA GLY A 198 -7.22 16.52 -9.85
C GLY A 198 -8.07 16.67 -11.11
N PHE A 199 -8.38 15.56 -11.78
CA PHE A 199 -9.25 15.56 -12.96
C PHE A 199 -10.68 15.99 -12.65
N ASN A 200 -11.24 15.60 -11.50
CA ASN A 200 -12.56 16.06 -11.07
C ASN A 200 -12.59 17.56 -10.80
N HIS A 201 -11.56 18.10 -10.15
CA HIS A 201 -11.46 19.54 -9.92
C HIS A 201 -11.36 20.32 -11.24
N MET A 202 -10.53 19.83 -12.18
CA MET A 202 -10.42 20.39 -13.51
C MET A 202 -11.74 20.29 -14.30
N LYS A 203 -12.48 19.19 -14.13
CA LYS A 203 -13.82 19.03 -14.73
C LYS A 203 -14.82 20.02 -14.15
N MET A 204 -14.78 20.31 -12.86
CA MET A 204 -15.63 21.36 -12.26
C MET A 204 -15.30 22.72 -12.85
N ILE A 205 -14.02 23.11 -12.90
CA ILE A 205 -13.60 24.39 -13.50
C ILE A 205 -14.04 24.46 -14.97
N LYS A 206 -13.75 23.43 -15.77
CA LYS A 206 -14.14 23.41 -17.19
C LYS A 206 -15.65 23.44 -17.39
N SER A 207 -16.42 22.80 -16.51
CA SER A 207 -17.89 22.80 -16.57
C SER A 207 -18.46 24.14 -16.12
N ASP A 208 -17.85 24.78 -15.13
CA ASP A 208 -18.22 26.11 -14.62
C ASP A 208 -17.99 27.18 -15.70
N TRP A 209 -16.80 27.22 -16.30
CA TRP A 209 -16.48 28.07 -17.45
C TRP A 209 -17.43 27.84 -18.64
N ARG A 210 -17.86 26.59 -18.87
CA ARG A 210 -18.80 26.29 -19.95
C ARG A 210 -20.24 26.70 -19.59
N SER A 211 -20.59 26.69 -18.30
CA SER A 211 -21.92 27.06 -17.80
C SER A 211 -22.07 28.57 -17.60
N SER A 212 -20.96 29.31 -17.47
CA SER A 212 -20.95 30.78 -17.37
C SER A 212 -20.95 31.52 -18.72
N LEU A 213 -20.88 30.77 -19.84
CA LEU A 213 -20.97 31.27 -21.22
C LEU A 213 -22.34 30.99 -21.87
N SER A 214 -23.33 30.52 -21.11
CA SER A 214 -24.73 30.33 -21.53
C SER A 214 -25.62 31.37 -20.86
#